data_AF-A0A2K0UFR7-F1
#
_entry.id   AF-A0A2K0UFR7-F1
#
_cell.length_a   1.000
_cell.length_b   1.000
_cell.length_c   1.000
_cell.angle_alpha   90.00
_cell.angle_beta   90.00
_cell.angle_gamma   90.00
#
_symmetry.space_group_name_H-M   'P 1'
#
loop_
_entity.id
_entity.type
_entity.pdbx_description
1 polymer ?
#
loop_
_entity_poly.entity_id
_entity_poly.type
_entity_poly.pdbx_seq_one_letter_code
_entity_poly.pdbx_strand_id
1 'polypeptide(L)'
;MKCKLEVVTRLSEMGAVANESDHLGREPIHFALLQSVEMAELLLREEGVTLDGRDKFGRHALHFAVQSRRLDVVKFVLHERPRFLNEPDIHGWTPLLWALRSPSPICVQMTEDQLKDILELLINQGASKFVKGTGTKNEFWTPVKLASYSGLDVLEIVRPSPEELNRCDDEFKDLWYEECERHGTHRLTAYCDICLAVE
;
A
#
# COMPACT_ATOMS: atom_id res chain seq x y z
N MET A 1 -11.54 -1.14 12.97
CA MET A 1 -12.59 -2.17 13.15
C MET A 1 -11.90 -3.53 13.04
N LYS A 2 -12.00 -4.43 14.03
CA LYS A 2 -11.41 -5.78 13.93
C LYS A 2 -12.49 -6.76 13.47
N CYS A 3 -12.29 -7.41 12.33
CA CYS A 3 -13.21 -8.45 11.86
C CYS A 3 -12.90 -9.77 12.57
N LYS A 4 -13.92 -10.51 13.00
CA LYS A 4 -13.76 -11.80 13.68
C LYS A 4 -13.92 -12.93 12.68
N LEU A 5 -12.96 -13.86 12.66
CA LEU A 5 -13.00 -15.05 11.80
C LEU A 5 -14.33 -15.81 11.94
N GLU A 6 -14.81 -16.00 13.17
CA GLU A 6 -16.08 -16.69 13.46
C GLU A 6 -17.28 -16.09 12.72
N VAL A 7 -17.33 -14.76 12.58
CA VAL A 7 -18.43 -14.07 11.88
C VAL A 7 -18.35 -14.35 10.39
N VAL A 8 -17.14 -14.28 9.82
CA VAL A 8 -16.92 -14.53 8.38
C VAL A 8 -17.22 -15.99 8.03
N THR A 9 -16.75 -16.94 8.86
CA THR A 9 -17.08 -18.36 8.71
C THR A 9 -18.59 -18.59 8.75
N ARG A 10 -19.29 -17.96 9.71
CA ARG A 10 -20.75 -18.11 9.81
C ARG A 10 -21.48 -17.56 8.59
N LEU A 11 -21.02 -16.45 8.03
CA LEU A 11 -21.62 -15.87 6.82
C LEU A 11 -21.39 -16.76 5.59
N SER A 12 -20.19 -17.33 5.45
CA SER A 12 -19.89 -18.32 4.40
C SER A 12 -20.79 -19.56 4.50
N GLU A 13 -20.97 -20.13 5.70
CA GLU A 13 -21.90 -21.25 5.94
C GLU A 13 -23.35 -20.93 5.56
N MET A 14 -23.74 -19.64 5.63
CA MET A 14 -25.07 -19.17 5.26
C MET A 14 -25.22 -18.86 3.76
N GLY A 15 -24.18 -19.10 2.95
CA GLY A 15 -24.17 -18.84 1.52
C GLY A 15 -24.00 -17.37 1.16
N ALA A 16 -23.34 -16.57 2.00
CA ALA A 16 -22.99 -15.20 1.65
C ALA A 16 -22.01 -15.18 0.46
N VAL A 17 -22.28 -14.31 -0.51
CA VAL A 17 -21.40 -14.13 -1.67
C VAL A 17 -20.15 -13.36 -1.26
N ALA A 18 -18.97 -13.97 -1.44
CA ALA A 18 -17.69 -13.46 -0.93
C ALA A 18 -16.88 -12.62 -1.93
N ASN A 19 -17.36 -12.47 -3.17
CA ASN A 19 -16.70 -11.70 -4.23
C ASN A 19 -17.51 -10.47 -4.71
N GLU A 20 -18.58 -10.10 -4.00
CA GLU A 20 -19.33 -8.88 -4.29
C GLU A 20 -18.53 -7.65 -3.87
N SER A 21 -18.41 -6.69 -4.79
CA SER A 21 -17.64 -5.47 -4.56
C SER A 21 -18.50 -4.34 -3.99
N ASP A 22 -17.92 -3.50 -3.14
CA ASP A 22 -18.61 -2.30 -2.69
C ASP A 22 -18.68 -1.19 -3.77
N HIS A 23 -19.25 -0.04 -3.44
CA HIS A 23 -19.39 1.08 -4.37
C HIS A 23 -18.04 1.65 -4.89
N LEU A 24 -16.90 1.30 -4.27
CA LEU A 24 -15.56 1.64 -4.75
C LEU A 24 -14.88 0.48 -5.49
N GLY A 25 -15.58 -0.63 -5.74
CA GLY A 25 -15.02 -1.81 -6.39
C GLY A 25 -14.17 -2.67 -5.47
N ARG A 26 -14.24 -2.47 -4.15
CA ARG A 26 -13.46 -3.26 -3.19
C ARG A 26 -14.22 -4.52 -2.82
N GLU A 27 -13.65 -5.66 -3.18
CA GLU A 27 -14.08 -6.99 -2.73
C GLU A 27 -13.68 -7.28 -1.26
N PRO A 28 -14.36 -8.21 -0.56
CA PRO A 28 -14.05 -8.64 0.79
C PRO A 28 -12.57 -9.01 1.03
N ILE A 29 -11.91 -9.61 0.04
CA ILE A 29 -10.49 -9.98 0.11
C ILE A 29 -9.57 -8.77 0.36
N HIS A 30 -9.88 -7.60 -0.20
CA HIS A 30 -9.11 -6.38 0.03
C HIS A 30 -9.13 -5.96 1.51
N PHE A 31 -10.27 -6.15 2.18
CA PHE A 31 -10.41 -5.85 3.61
C PHE A 31 -9.79 -6.94 4.48
N ALA A 32 -9.85 -8.21 4.07
CA ALA A 32 -9.18 -9.30 4.77
C ALA A 32 -7.66 -9.10 4.83
N LEU A 33 -7.06 -8.60 3.73
CA LEU A 33 -5.64 -8.24 3.65
C LEU A 33 -5.25 -7.05 4.55
N LEU A 34 -6.21 -6.31 5.10
CA LEU A 34 -5.94 -5.30 6.14
C LEU A 34 -5.94 -5.92 7.56
N GLN A 35 -6.26 -7.21 7.70
CA GLN A 35 -6.44 -7.87 9.00
C GLN A 35 -5.39 -8.95 9.24
N SER A 36 -5.39 -10.02 8.45
CA SER A 36 -4.50 -11.17 8.64
C SER A 36 -4.49 -12.13 7.44
N VAL A 37 -3.49 -13.00 7.39
CA VAL A 37 -3.38 -14.05 6.37
C VAL A 37 -4.52 -15.05 6.49
N GLU A 38 -4.88 -15.45 7.71
CA GLU A 38 -5.92 -16.45 7.96
C GLU A 38 -7.29 -15.99 7.44
N MET A 39 -7.60 -14.69 7.54
CA MET A 39 -8.82 -14.12 6.98
C MET A 39 -8.81 -14.15 5.45
N ALA A 40 -7.65 -13.84 4.84
CA ALA A 40 -7.51 -13.89 3.39
C ALA A 40 -7.63 -15.33 2.86
N GLU A 41 -6.96 -16.29 3.51
CA GLU A 41 -7.05 -17.71 3.18
C GLU A 41 -8.45 -18.28 3.36
N LEU A 42 -9.21 -17.83 4.38
CA LEU A 42 -10.61 -18.22 4.56
C LEU A 42 -11.44 -17.80 3.35
N LEU A 43 -11.32 -16.54 2.90
CA LEU A 43 -12.08 -16.05 1.76
C LEU A 43 -11.63 -16.66 0.44
N LEU A 44 -10.33 -16.96 0.26
CA LEU A 44 -9.82 -17.58 -0.97
C LEU A 44 -10.31 -19.02 -1.21
N ARG A 45 -10.98 -19.64 -0.21
CA ARG A 45 -11.66 -20.93 -0.37
C ARG A 45 -13.05 -20.79 -0.98
N GLU A 46 -13.60 -19.58 -0.99
CA GLU A 46 -14.92 -19.29 -1.54
C GLU A 46 -14.86 -19.17 -3.07
N GLU A 47 -15.94 -19.58 -3.73
CA GLU A 47 -16.02 -19.55 -5.18
C GLU A 47 -15.90 -18.11 -5.72
N GLY A 48 -15.02 -17.94 -6.72
CA GLY A 48 -14.83 -16.67 -7.41
C GLY A 48 -14.01 -15.62 -6.65
N VAL A 49 -13.53 -15.90 -5.44
CA VAL A 49 -12.62 -15.00 -4.72
C VAL A 49 -11.19 -15.19 -5.23
N THR A 50 -10.51 -14.09 -5.57
CA THR A 50 -9.12 -14.10 -6.03
C THR A 50 -8.35 -12.91 -5.47
N LEU A 51 -7.02 -12.92 -5.57
CA LEU A 51 -6.19 -11.74 -5.29
C LEU A 51 -6.08 -10.77 -6.48
N ASP A 52 -6.68 -11.13 -7.63
CA ASP A 52 -6.53 -10.42 -8.90
C ASP A 52 -7.54 -9.28 -9.09
N GLY A 53 -8.52 -9.19 -8.19
CA GLY A 53 -9.46 -8.09 -8.12
C GLY A 53 -8.77 -6.75 -7.98
N ARG A 54 -9.34 -5.74 -8.63
CA ARG A 54 -8.90 -4.34 -8.53
C ARG A 54 -10.11 -3.48 -8.24
N ASP A 55 -9.91 -2.49 -7.38
CA ASP A 55 -10.95 -1.51 -7.12
C ASP A 55 -10.98 -0.41 -8.19
N LYS A 56 -11.89 0.56 -8.05
CA LYS A 56 -12.08 1.65 -9.02
C LYS A 56 -10.87 2.55 -9.20
N PHE A 57 -9.92 2.54 -8.26
CA PHE A 57 -8.66 3.27 -8.34
C PHE A 57 -7.54 2.38 -8.88
N GLY A 58 -7.83 1.16 -9.34
CA GLY A 58 -6.84 0.22 -9.84
C GLY A 58 -6.01 -0.43 -8.74
N ARG A 59 -6.39 -0.28 -7.47
CA ARG A 59 -5.64 -0.87 -6.35
C ARG A 59 -5.90 -2.36 -6.28
N HIS A 60 -4.84 -3.15 -6.41
CA HIS A 60 -4.84 -4.61 -6.21
C HIS A 60 -4.46 -5.02 -4.77
N ALA A 61 -4.55 -6.32 -4.47
CA ALA A 61 -4.24 -6.93 -3.18
C ALA A 61 -3.00 -6.36 -2.45
N LEU A 62 -1.85 -6.23 -3.13
CA LEU A 62 -0.63 -5.76 -2.48
C LEU A 62 -0.70 -4.29 -2.00
N HIS A 63 -1.48 -3.43 -2.66
CA HIS A 63 -1.72 -2.05 -2.19
C HIS A 63 -2.43 -2.02 -0.83
N PHE A 64 -3.37 -2.95 -0.61
CA PHE A 64 -4.04 -3.10 0.67
C PHE A 64 -3.14 -3.80 1.70
N ALA A 65 -2.41 -4.84 1.29
CA ALA A 65 -1.53 -5.58 2.19
C ALA A 65 -0.44 -4.69 2.84
N VAL A 66 0.20 -3.80 2.08
CA VAL A 66 1.24 -2.90 2.66
C VAL A 66 0.65 -1.92 3.68
N GLN A 67 -0.62 -1.53 3.51
CA GLN A 67 -1.35 -0.67 4.44
C GLN A 67 -1.76 -1.37 5.73
N SER A 68 -1.77 -2.71 5.74
CA SER A 68 -2.00 -3.49 6.97
C SER A 68 -0.87 -3.34 7.98
N ARG A 69 0.34 -2.96 7.52
CA ARG A 69 1.58 -2.94 8.31
C ARG A 69 1.98 -4.31 8.87
N ARG A 70 1.49 -5.37 8.24
CA ARG A 70 1.73 -6.76 8.64
C ARG A 70 2.63 -7.46 7.63
N LEU A 71 3.87 -7.73 8.05
CA LEU A 71 4.88 -8.34 7.20
C LEU A 71 4.45 -9.72 6.68
N ASP A 72 3.73 -10.51 7.49
CA ASP A 72 3.14 -11.79 7.12
C ASP A 72 2.15 -11.66 5.96
N VAL A 73 1.28 -10.64 5.99
CA VAL A 73 0.30 -10.40 4.92
C VAL A 73 0.97 -9.94 3.63
N VAL A 74 1.97 -9.06 3.73
CA VAL A 74 2.74 -8.60 2.56
C VAL A 74 3.49 -9.78 1.91
N LYS A 75 4.14 -10.63 2.72
CA LYS A 75 4.81 -11.85 2.25
C LYS A 75 3.85 -12.81 1.58
N PHE A 76 2.68 -13.03 2.18
CA PHE A 76 1.63 -13.87 1.61
C PHE A 76 1.22 -13.39 0.21
N VAL A 77 0.88 -12.10 0.05
CA VAL A 77 0.47 -11.58 -1.26
C VAL A 77 1.60 -11.62 -2.29
N LEU A 78 2.84 -11.31 -1.90
CA LEU A 78 3.99 -11.40 -2.81
C LEU A 78 4.30 -12.83 -3.24
N HIS A 79 4.12 -13.81 -2.34
CA HIS A 79 4.26 -15.22 -2.68
C HIS A 79 3.21 -15.64 -3.72
N GLU A 80 1.95 -15.29 -3.50
CA GLU A 80 0.85 -15.66 -4.39
C GLU A 80 0.86 -14.88 -5.72
N ARG A 81 1.30 -13.61 -5.70
CA ARG A 81 1.27 -12.69 -6.84
C ARG A 81 2.53 -11.81 -6.92
N PRO A 82 3.69 -12.38 -7.28
CA PRO A 82 4.95 -11.61 -7.37
C PRO A 82 4.88 -10.41 -8.34
N ARG A 83 4.07 -10.53 -9.40
CA ARG A 83 3.86 -9.48 -10.41
C ARG A 83 3.35 -8.15 -9.84
N PHE A 84 2.63 -8.18 -8.71
CA PHE A 84 2.06 -6.98 -8.10
C PHE A 84 3.09 -6.01 -7.51
N LEU A 85 4.34 -6.45 -7.33
CA LEU A 85 5.38 -5.67 -6.63
C LEU A 85 5.53 -4.23 -7.14
N ASN A 86 5.48 -4.05 -8.46
CA ASN A 86 5.71 -2.76 -9.12
C ASN A 86 4.50 -2.27 -9.94
N GLU A 87 3.36 -2.97 -9.87
CA GLU A 87 2.16 -2.56 -10.60
C GLU A 87 1.57 -1.31 -9.94
N PRO A 88 1.41 -0.19 -10.67
CA PRO A 88 0.80 1.00 -10.11
C PRO A 88 -0.73 0.92 -10.11
N ASP A 89 -1.34 1.74 -9.27
CA ASP A 89 -2.74 2.13 -9.37
C ASP A 89 -2.97 3.18 -10.48
N ILE A 90 -4.20 3.67 -10.67
CA ILE A 90 -4.52 4.61 -11.77
C ILE A 90 -3.80 5.97 -11.65
N HIS A 91 -3.26 6.28 -10.47
CA HIS A 91 -2.55 7.52 -10.18
C HIS A 91 -1.02 7.31 -10.21
N GLY A 92 -0.54 6.15 -10.65
CA GLY A 92 0.90 5.86 -10.67
C GLY A 92 1.46 5.46 -9.30
N TRP A 93 0.63 5.30 -8.27
CA TRP A 93 1.11 4.90 -6.95
C TRP A 93 1.35 3.40 -6.93
N THR A 94 2.59 3.01 -6.68
CA THR A 94 2.98 1.61 -6.49
C THR A 94 2.80 1.18 -5.03
N PRO A 95 2.87 -0.13 -4.71
CA PRO A 95 2.86 -0.60 -3.34
C PRO A 95 3.94 0.03 -2.44
N LEU A 96 5.11 0.36 -2.98
CA LEU A 96 6.15 1.07 -2.23
C LEU A 96 5.68 2.47 -1.78
N LEU A 97 5.01 3.22 -2.66
CA LEU A 97 4.44 4.53 -2.32
C LEU A 97 3.26 4.40 -1.35
N TRP A 98 2.39 3.40 -1.53
CA TRP A 98 1.31 3.10 -0.60
C TRP A 98 1.82 2.71 0.80
N ALA A 99 2.95 2.00 0.89
CA ALA A 99 3.62 1.70 2.14
C ALA A 99 4.19 2.95 2.84
N LEU A 100 4.36 4.08 2.18
CA LEU A 100 4.84 5.31 2.81
C LEU A 100 3.70 6.26 3.23
N ARG A 101 2.45 5.96 2.84
CA ARG A 101 1.30 6.73 3.30
C ARG A 101 1.04 6.46 4.78
N SER A 102 0.73 7.51 5.54
CA SER A 102 0.31 7.35 6.93
C SER A 102 -0.91 6.43 7.00
N PRO A 103 -0.89 5.40 7.87
CA PRO A 103 -2.05 4.56 8.06
C PRO A 103 -3.20 5.40 8.63
N SER A 104 -4.43 5.11 8.21
CA SER A 104 -5.63 5.71 8.82
C SER A 104 -5.59 5.50 10.35
N PRO A 105 -6.07 6.46 11.17
CA PRO A 105 -6.17 6.28 12.63
C PRO A 105 -7.06 5.09 13.05
N ILE A 106 -7.72 4.44 12.11
CA ILE A 106 -8.52 3.22 12.29
C ILE A 106 -7.65 1.93 12.25
N CYS A 107 -6.45 2.01 11.66
CA CYS A 107 -5.44 0.95 11.69
C CYS A 107 -4.63 1.00 12.99
N VAL A 108 -4.04 -0.14 13.34
CA VAL A 108 -3.42 -0.44 14.64
C VAL A 108 -2.31 0.56 14.99
N GLN A 109 -2.08 0.81 16.28
CA GLN A 109 -0.92 1.56 16.78
C GLN A 109 0.37 1.02 16.15
N MET A 110 1.15 1.93 15.58
CA MET A 110 2.29 1.72 14.70
C MET A 110 3.60 1.56 15.50
N THR A 111 4.51 0.72 15.00
CA THR A 111 5.95 0.89 15.25
C THR A 111 6.66 1.22 13.94
N GLU A 112 7.66 2.10 13.99
CA GLU A 112 8.49 2.41 12.82
C GLU A 112 9.22 1.16 12.29
N ASP A 113 9.53 0.21 13.17
CA ASP A 113 10.18 -1.06 12.82
C ASP A 113 9.34 -1.87 11.82
N GLN A 114 8.02 -1.95 12.01
CA GLN A 114 7.14 -2.66 11.06
C GLN A 114 7.12 -2.04 9.68
N LEU A 115 7.21 -0.70 9.60
CA LEU A 115 7.33 0.01 8.33
C LEU A 115 8.69 -0.31 7.69
N LYS A 116 9.78 -0.20 8.44
CA LYS A 116 11.15 -0.51 7.97
C LYS A 116 11.22 -1.92 7.37
N ASP A 117 10.70 -2.92 8.09
CA ASP A 117 10.66 -4.32 7.63
C ASP A 117 9.93 -4.49 6.29
N ILE A 118 8.79 -3.81 6.10
CA ILE A 118 8.02 -3.89 4.86
C ILE A 118 8.74 -3.20 3.71
N LEU A 119 9.32 -2.01 3.94
CA LEU A 119 10.06 -1.29 2.92
C LEU A 119 11.30 -2.09 2.47
N GLU A 120 12.05 -2.62 3.43
CA GLU A 120 13.19 -3.50 3.16
C GLU A 120 12.77 -4.74 2.39
N LEU A 121 11.67 -5.40 2.79
CA LEU A 121 11.13 -6.54 2.06
C LEU A 121 10.83 -6.18 0.60
N LEU A 122 10.10 -5.09 0.35
CA LEU A 122 9.72 -4.67 -1.00
C LEU A 122 10.96 -4.35 -1.85
N ILE A 123 11.90 -3.56 -1.31
CA ILE A 123 13.12 -3.15 -2.03
C ILE A 123 14.01 -4.36 -2.31
N ASN A 124 14.20 -5.26 -1.33
CA ASN A 124 14.99 -6.48 -1.52
C ASN A 124 14.37 -7.44 -2.54
N GLN A 125 13.04 -7.38 -2.74
CA GLN A 125 12.34 -8.14 -3.79
C GLN A 125 12.36 -7.44 -5.16
N GLY A 126 12.94 -6.23 -5.26
CA GLY A 126 13.06 -5.49 -6.51
C GLY A 126 11.99 -4.42 -6.74
N ALA A 127 11.36 -3.89 -5.67
CA ALA A 127 10.52 -2.71 -5.80
C ALA A 127 11.36 -1.52 -6.30
N SER A 128 10.89 -0.85 -7.34
CA SER A 128 11.57 0.32 -7.88
C SER A 128 11.44 1.50 -6.93
N LYS A 129 12.57 2.15 -6.61
CA LYS A 129 12.61 3.45 -5.92
C LYS A 129 12.33 4.62 -6.89
N PHE A 130 12.46 4.39 -8.19
CA PHE A 130 12.21 5.38 -9.26
C PHE A 130 10.73 5.39 -9.67
N VAL A 131 9.85 5.61 -8.70
CA VAL A 131 8.39 5.60 -8.88
C VAL A 131 7.78 6.92 -8.45
N LYS A 132 6.74 7.36 -9.14
CA LYS A 132 6.03 8.60 -8.80
C LYS A 132 4.53 8.43 -8.89
N GLY A 133 3.83 8.84 -7.83
CA GLY A 133 2.38 8.94 -7.79
C GLY A 133 1.93 10.37 -8.08
N THR A 134 0.87 10.56 -8.85
CA THR A 134 0.26 11.88 -9.06
C THR A 134 -0.52 12.30 -7.83
N GLY A 135 -0.32 13.54 -7.38
CA GLY A 135 -1.09 14.19 -6.33
C GLY A 135 -1.86 15.40 -6.84
N THR A 136 -2.41 16.19 -5.90
CA THR A 136 -3.17 17.40 -6.25
C THR A 136 -2.29 18.46 -6.92
N LYS A 137 -2.91 19.35 -7.72
CA LYS A 137 -2.24 20.52 -8.33
C LYS A 137 -1.03 20.18 -9.22
N ASN A 138 -1.08 19.04 -9.91
CA ASN A 138 0.00 18.53 -10.77
C ASN A 138 1.33 18.27 -10.03
N GLU A 139 1.27 18.02 -8.71
CA GLU A 139 2.42 17.57 -7.94
C GLU A 139 2.63 16.06 -8.10
N PHE A 140 3.89 15.62 -8.03
CA PHE A 140 4.25 14.21 -8.01
C PHE A 140 4.89 13.84 -6.66
N TRP A 141 4.65 12.61 -6.22
CA TRP A 141 5.15 12.04 -4.98
C TRP A 141 6.12 10.91 -5.27
N THR A 142 7.39 11.14 -4.94
CA THR A 142 8.44 10.11 -4.92
C THR A 142 8.55 9.49 -3.52
N PRO A 143 9.21 8.32 -3.36
CA PRO A 143 9.41 7.73 -2.04
C PRO A 143 10.12 8.67 -1.06
N VAL A 144 11.16 9.39 -1.52
CA VAL A 144 11.91 10.35 -0.69
C VAL A 144 11.03 11.52 -0.25
N LYS A 145 10.30 12.12 -1.20
CA LYS A 145 9.43 13.26 -0.92
C LYS A 145 8.32 12.90 0.07
N LEU A 146 7.74 11.71 -0.06
CA LEU A 146 6.66 11.22 0.81
C LEU A 146 7.15 10.85 2.21
N ALA A 147 8.32 10.22 2.32
CA ALA A 147 8.96 9.89 3.60
C ALA A 147 9.30 11.17 4.38
N SER A 148 9.90 12.16 3.71
CA SER A 148 10.23 13.47 4.27
C SER A 148 8.96 14.22 4.72
N TYR A 149 7.94 14.32 3.86
CA TYR A 149 6.66 14.97 4.18
C TYR A 149 5.95 14.38 5.41
N SER A 150 6.07 13.06 5.59
CA SER A 150 5.45 12.32 6.69
C SER A 150 6.32 12.28 7.95
N GLY A 151 7.55 12.81 7.90
CA GLY A 151 8.51 12.80 9.01
C GLY A 151 8.98 11.39 9.39
N LEU A 152 9.08 10.48 8.42
CA LEU A 152 9.45 9.07 8.66
C LEU A 152 10.97 8.90 8.63
N ASP A 153 11.53 8.24 9.65
CA ASP A 153 12.95 7.85 9.72
C ASP A 153 13.24 6.62 8.81
N VAL A 154 13.02 6.77 7.51
CA VAL A 154 13.19 5.70 6.50
C VAL A 154 13.90 6.20 5.24
N LEU A 155 14.44 7.41 5.26
CA LEU A 155 15.08 8.04 4.09
C LEU A 155 16.25 7.20 3.57
N GLU A 156 17.05 6.59 4.46
CA GLU A 156 18.16 5.72 4.08
C GLU A 156 17.70 4.47 3.30
N ILE A 157 16.49 3.98 3.56
CA ILE A 157 15.91 2.83 2.89
C ILE A 157 15.42 3.22 1.49
N VAL A 158 14.65 4.30 1.40
CA VAL A 158 13.90 4.64 0.17
C VAL A 158 14.65 5.54 -0.81
N ARG A 159 15.73 6.19 -0.37
CA ARG A 159 16.60 6.99 -1.24
C ARG A 159 17.37 6.09 -2.20
N PRO A 160 17.36 6.37 -3.52
CA PRO A 160 18.24 5.67 -4.45
C PRO A 160 19.71 5.91 -4.12
N SER A 161 20.57 4.92 -4.33
CA SER A 161 22.02 5.13 -4.25
C SER A 161 22.51 5.93 -5.46
N PRO A 162 23.66 6.63 -5.38
CA PRO A 162 24.25 7.30 -6.53
C PRO A 162 24.49 6.35 -7.72
N GLU A 163 24.82 5.08 -7.46
CA GLU A 163 25.01 4.05 -8.49
C GLU A 163 23.70 3.62 -9.15
N GLU A 164 22.58 3.59 -8.41
CA GLU A 164 21.24 3.38 -8.96
C GLU A 164 20.84 4.56 -9.86
N LEU A 165 21.07 5.79 -9.41
CA LEU A 165 20.73 7.01 -10.14
C LEU A 165 21.54 7.16 -11.44
N ASN A 166 22.82 6.81 -11.42
CA ASN A 166 23.67 6.88 -12.61
C ASN A 166 23.26 5.90 -13.71
N ARG A 167 22.57 4.81 -13.36
CA ARG A 167 21.99 3.86 -14.31
C ARG A 167 20.61 4.27 -14.81
N CYS A 168 19.97 5.24 -14.16
CA CYS A 168 18.69 5.79 -14.58
C CYS A 168 18.93 6.84 -15.68
N ASP A 169 18.40 6.57 -16.88
CA ASP A 169 18.38 7.51 -18.01
C ASP A 169 17.19 8.47 -17.88
N ASP A 170 17.12 9.16 -16.74
CA ASP A 170 16.10 10.17 -16.45
C ASP A 170 16.78 11.54 -16.41
N GLU A 171 16.22 12.50 -17.15
CA GLU A 171 16.72 13.88 -17.21
C GLU A 171 16.53 14.60 -15.86
N PHE A 172 15.59 14.17 -15.03
CA PHE A 172 15.22 14.82 -13.77
C PHE A 172 15.79 14.08 -12.56
N LYS A 173 17.11 13.87 -12.52
CA LYS A 173 17.80 13.16 -11.42
C LYS A 173 17.53 13.76 -10.04
N ASP A 174 17.38 15.07 -9.95
CA ASP A 174 17.11 15.80 -8.71
C ASP A 174 15.75 15.44 -8.09
N LEU A 175 14.78 15.04 -8.92
CA LEU A 175 13.43 14.63 -8.48
C LEU A 175 13.49 13.47 -7.47
N TRP A 176 14.47 12.59 -7.63
CA TRP A 176 14.59 11.37 -6.82
C TRP A 176 15.23 11.59 -5.45
N TYR A 177 15.78 12.79 -5.20
CA TYR A 177 16.34 13.22 -3.92
C TYR A 177 15.55 14.37 -3.27
N GLU A 178 14.56 14.92 -3.97
CA GLU A 178 13.75 16.04 -3.47
C GLU A 178 13.02 15.66 -2.16
N GLU A 179 13.39 16.35 -1.09
CA GLU A 179 12.71 16.32 0.20
C GLU A 179 11.66 17.44 0.28
N CYS A 180 10.67 17.30 1.16
CA CYS A 180 9.61 18.29 1.31
C CYS A 180 9.76 19.05 2.64
N GLU A 181 9.78 20.39 2.60
CA GLU A 181 9.78 21.22 3.82
C GLU A 181 8.39 21.28 4.50
N ARG A 182 7.33 20.82 3.81
CA ARG A 182 5.99 20.74 4.37
C ARG A 182 5.86 19.47 5.19
N HIS A 183 5.31 19.60 6.39
CA HIS A 183 5.05 18.47 7.27
C HIS A 183 3.53 18.26 7.37
N GLY A 184 3.07 17.04 7.08
CA GLY A 184 1.66 16.70 7.25
C GLY A 184 1.25 16.76 8.72
N THR A 185 0.19 17.51 9.06
CA THR A 185 -0.35 17.46 10.44
C THR A 185 -1.20 16.20 10.61
N HIS A 186 -0.81 15.30 11.53
CA HIS A 186 -1.60 14.12 11.89
C HIS A 186 -2.88 14.56 12.65
N ARG A 187 -3.95 14.90 11.93
CA ARG A 187 -5.23 15.28 12.55
C ARG A 187 -6.08 14.04 12.79
N LEU A 188 -6.39 13.79 14.07
CA LEU A 188 -7.18 12.66 14.58
C LEU A 188 -8.61 12.53 14.02
N THR A 189 -9.07 13.48 13.20
CA THR A 189 -10.49 13.62 12.83
C THR A 189 -10.76 13.62 11.33
N ALA A 190 -9.75 13.48 10.47
CA ALA A 190 -9.98 13.46 9.02
C ALA A 190 -8.99 12.54 8.29
N TYR A 191 -9.52 11.63 7.49
CA TYR A 191 -8.83 11.06 6.34
C TYR A 191 -8.31 12.24 5.48
N CYS A 192 -7.00 12.56 5.49
CA CYS A 192 -6.43 13.35 4.39
C CYS A 192 -5.92 12.44 3.28
N ASP A 193 -6.84 11.67 2.69
CA ASP A 193 -6.61 11.22 1.30
C ASP A 193 -6.61 12.43 0.34
N ILE A 194 -7.25 13.54 0.74
CA ILE A 194 -7.45 14.77 -0.03
C ILE A 194 -6.14 15.53 -0.31
N CYS A 195 -5.10 15.36 0.52
CA CYS A 195 -3.85 16.11 0.35
C CYS A 195 -2.98 15.52 -0.78
N LEU A 196 -3.08 14.20 -1.01
CA LEU A 196 -2.09 13.44 -1.78
C LEU A 196 -2.64 12.72 -3.00
N ALA A 197 -3.96 12.55 -3.13
CA ALA A 197 -4.58 11.96 -4.32
C ALA A 197 -5.44 13.01 -5.04
N VAL A 198 -5.51 12.91 -6.36
CA VAL A 198 -6.43 13.69 -7.19
C VAL A 198 -7.86 13.22 -6.91
N GLU A 199 -8.80 14.17 -6.80
CA GLU A 199 -10.24 13.93 -6.61
C GLU A 199 -10.84 12.92 -7.60
#